data_AF-A0A497QW49-F1
#
_entry.id   AF-A0A497QW49-F1
#
_cell.length_a   1.000
_cell.length_b   1.000
_cell.length_c   1.000
_cell.angle_alpha   90.00
_cell.angle_beta   90.00
_cell.angle_gamma   90.00
#
_symmetry.space_group_name_H-M   'P 1'
#
loop_
_entity.id
_entity.type
_entity.pdbx_description
1 polymer ?
#
loop_
_entity_poly.entity_id
_entity_poly.type
_entity_poly.pdbx_seq_one_letter_code
_entity_poly.pdbx_strand_id
1 'polypeptide(L)'
;MAIKCGETITISLMTRCPTVYSIEVKLYDPNGNLIATLSNPAYSITQLDNEKYKLTILYTLPSDCTAGIWTADITVQPSADTYQKESLKFYVSNE
;
A
#
# COMPACT_ATOMS: atom_id res chain seq x y z
N MET A 1 -4.58 5.82 -16.14
CA MET A 1 -5.13 6.82 -15.20
C MET A 1 -3.99 7.16 -14.24
N ALA A 2 -3.52 8.40 -14.26
CA ALA A 2 -2.43 8.85 -13.40
C ALA A 2 -3.00 9.34 -12.06
N ILE A 3 -2.23 9.18 -10.99
CA ILE A 3 -2.57 9.66 -9.65
C ILE A 3 -1.88 11.00 -9.45
N LYS A 4 -2.58 12.02 -8.98
CA LYS A 4 -1.99 13.34 -8.77
C LYS A 4 -1.38 13.48 -7.38
N CYS A 5 -0.43 14.40 -7.23
CA CYS A 5 0.04 14.80 -5.90
C CYS A 5 -1.11 15.29 -5.03
N GLY A 6 -1.07 14.98 -3.73
CA GLY A 6 -2.17 15.25 -2.80
C GLY A 6 -3.38 14.33 -2.93
N GLU A 7 -3.46 13.45 -3.93
CA GLU A 7 -4.53 12.46 -4.02
C GLU A 7 -4.27 11.25 -3.12
N THR A 8 -5.37 10.60 -2.72
CA THR A 8 -5.31 9.37 -1.95
C THR A 8 -5.28 8.16 -2.87
N ILE A 9 -4.24 7.36 -2.73
CA ILE A 9 -4.10 6.07 -3.38
C ILE A 9 -4.74 4.98 -2.53
N THR A 10 -5.27 3.99 -3.24
CA THR A 10 -5.77 2.76 -2.63
C THR A 10 -4.78 1.64 -2.92
N ILE A 11 -4.12 1.14 -1.88
CA ILE A 11 -3.27 -0.04 -1.97
C ILE A 11 -4.16 -1.24 -1.61
N SER A 12 -4.27 -2.20 -2.52
CA SER A 12 -5.10 -3.38 -2.34
C SER A 12 -4.27 -4.64 -2.44
N LEU A 13 -4.46 -5.56 -1.48
CA LEU A 13 -3.73 -6.82 -1.39
C LEU A 13 -4.71 -7.95 -1.13
N MET A 14 -4.43 -9.11 -1.72
CA MET A 14 -5.21 -10.31 -1.47
C MET A 14 -4.58 -11.10 -0.33
N THR A 15 -5.37 -11.44 0.68
CA THR A 15 -4.95 -12.28 1.79
C THR A 15 -5.94 -13.40 2.03
N ARG A 16 -5.48 -14.47 2.68
CA ARG A 16 -6.34 -15.60 3.10
C ARG A 16 -6.84 -15.46 4.54
N CYS A 17 -6.40 -14.41 5.23
CA CYS A 17 -6.68 -14.22 6.64
C CYS A 17 -7.73 -13.12 6.85
N PRO A 18 -8.75 -13.35 7.70
CA PRO A 18 -9.76 -12.33 8.02
C PRO A 18 -9.24 -11.24 8.96
N THR A 19 -8.01 -11.37 9.47
CA THR A 19 -7.37 -10.45 10.40
C THR A 19 -5.91 -10.24 10.00
N VAL A 20 -5.33 -9.13 10.47
CA VAL A 20 -3.90 -8.83 10.32
C VAL A 20 -3.33 -8.45 11.68
N TYR A 21 -2.15 -8.97 12.00
CA TYR A 21 -1.42 -8.65 13.22
C TYR A 21 -0.61 -7.36 13.07
N SER A 22 0.09 -7.20 11.94
CA SER A 22 0.82 -5.98 11.63
C SER A 22 0.88 -5.71 10.12
N ILE A 23 1.03 -4.43 9.77
CA ILE A 23 1.22 -3.97 8.40
C ILE A 23 2.35 -2.92 8.40
N GLU A 24 3.28 -3.06 7.47
CA GLU A 24 4.27 -2.03 7.16
C GLU A 24 4.17 -1.68 5.67
N VAL A 25 4.09 -0.39 5.34
CA VAL A 25 4.16 0.10 3.95
C VAL A 25 5.33 1.07 3.83
N LYS A 26 6.22 0.84 2.86
CA LYS A 26 7.31 1.75 2.50
C LYS A 26 7.05 2.30 1.10
N LEU A 27 7.00 3.62 0.97
CA LEU A 27 6.80 4.30 -0.31
C LEU A 27 8.09 4.92 -0.81
N TYR A 28 8.41 4.66 -2.07
CA TYR A 28 9.59 5.16 -2.76
C TYR A 28 9.19 6.01 -3.96
N ASP A 29 9.90 7.13 -4.13
CA ASP A 29 9.78 7.99 -5.30
C ASP A 29 10.39 7.33 -6.55
N PRO A 30 10.27 7.95 -7.74
CA PRO A 30 10.83 7.42 -8.97
C PRO A 30 12.36 7.37 -9.00
N ASN A 31 13.03 8.12 -8.11
CA ASN A 31 14.49 8.12 -7.96
C ASN A 31 14.97 7.04 -6.97
N GLY A 32 14.06 6.31 -6.34
CA GLY A 32 14.35 5.28 -5.34
C GLY A 32 14.51 5.82 -3.91
N ASN A 33 14.17 7.09 -3.66
CA ASN A 33 14.21 7.67 -2.31
C ASN A 33 12.99 7.20 -1.51
N LEU A 34 13.21 6.78 -0.26
CA LEU A 34 12.14 6.47 0.69
C LEU A 34 11.45 7.76 1.13
N ILE A 35 10.16 7.90 0.82
CA ILE A 35 9.34 9.08 1.12
C ILE A 35 8.54 8.88 2.41
N ALA A 36 8.03 7.69 2.65
CA ALA A 36 7.22 7.41 3.83
C ALA A 36 7.36 5.96 4.29
N THR A 37 7.24 5.77 5.60
CA THR A 37 7.00 4.46 6.23
C THR A 37 5.72 4.55 7.05
N LEU A 38 4.75 3.70 6.73
CA LEU A 38 3.49 3.58 7.47
C LEU A 38 3.55 2.31 8.31
N SER A 39 3.61 2.46 9.64
CA SER A 39 3.54 1.35 10.58
C SER A 39 2.11 1.22 11.09
N ASN A 40 1.47 0.08 10.84
CA ASN A 40 0.06 -0.20 11.12
C ASN A 40 -0.88 0.94 10.68
N PRO A 41 -0.85 1.34 9.38
CA PRO A 41 -1.79 2.34 8.87
C PRO A 41 -3.23 1.88 9.04
N ALA A 42 -4.18 2.82 9.04
CA ALA A 42 -5.60 2.46 8.96
C ALA A 42 -5.87 1.59 7.73
N TYR A 43 -6.56 0.48 7.95
CA TYR A 43 -6.87 -0.50 6.91
C TYR A 43 -8.31 -1.02 7.05
N SER A 44 -8.82 -1.58 5.97
CA SER A 44 -10.06 -2.35 5.97
C SER A 44 -9.83 -3.71 5.32
N ILE A 45 -10.58 -4.72 5.79
CA ILE A 45 -10.60 -6.05 5.19
C ILE A 45 -12.02 -6.31 4.69
N THR A 46 -12.14 -6.68 3.43
CA THR A 46 -13.42 -7.09 2.83
C THR A 46 -13.32 -8.54 2.42
N GLN A 47 -14.22 -9.38 2.92
CA GLN A 47 -14.33 -10.77 2.48
C GLN A 47 -14.86 -10.83 1.04
N LEU A 48 -14.15 -11.53 0.15
CA LEU A 48 -14.56 -11.76 -1.24
C LEU A 48 -15.17 -13.15 -1.43
N ASP A 49 -14.62 -14.17 -0.76
CA ASP A 49 -15.14 -15.54 -0.70
C ASP A 49 -14.74 -16.22 0.63
N ASN A 50 -15.03 -17.52 0.81
CA ASN A 50 -14.77 -18.24 2.06
C ASN A 50 -13.30 -18.21 2.53
N GLU A 51 -12.33 -18.00 1.63
CA GLU A 51 -10.90 -18.02 1.95
C GLU A 51 -10.10 -16.87 1.32
N LYS A 52 -10.77 -15.92 0.64
CA LYS A 52 -10.14 -14.75 0.05
C LYS A 52 -10.71 -13.48 0.63
N TYR A 53 -9.80 -12.65 1.10
CA TYR A 53 -10.07 -11.34 1.65
C TYR A 53 -9.24 -10.30 0.89
N LYS A 54 -9.81 -9.11 0.73
CA LYS A 54 -9.14 -7.95 0.17
C LYS A 54 -8.77 -7.00 1.31
N LEU A 55 -7.49 -6.86 1.57
CA LEU A 55 -6.93 -5.83 2.44
C LEU A 55 -6.82 -4.54 1.64
N THR A 56 -7.33 -3.44 2.20
CA THR A 56 -7.29 -2.12 1.59
C THR A 56 -6.63 -1.13 2.54
N ILE A 57 -5.62 -0.43 2.06
CA ILE A 57 -4.88 0.61 2.79
C ILE A 57 -5.00 1.90 1.98
N LEU A 58 -5.24 3.01 2.68
CA LEU A 58 -5.32 4.34 2.07
C LEU A 58 -4.06 5.13 2.41
N TYR A 59 -3.49 5.78 1.41
CA TYR A 59 -2.36 6.68 1.61
C TYR A 59 -2.52 7.95 0.76
N THR A 60 -2.38 9.12 1.37
CA THR A 60 -2.42 10.39 0.65
C THR A 60 -1.00 10.77 0.23
N LEU A 61 -0.78 10.94 -1.07
CA LEU A 61 0.51 11.38 -1.60
C LEU A 61 0.85 12.80 -1.09
N PRO A 62 2.14 13.12 -0.89
CA PRO A 62 2.55 14.50 -0.65
C PRO A 62 2.04 15.43 -1.76
N SER A 63 1.72 16.68 -1.41
CA SER A 63 1.25 17.68 -2.38
C SER A 63 2.33 18.12 -3.37
N ASP A 64 3.60 17.90 -3.03
CA ASP A 64 4.82 18.29 -3.77
C ASP A 64 5.58 17.08 -4.32
N CYS A 65 4.85 16.02 -4.68
CA CYS A 65 5.43 14.76 -5.11
C CYS A 65 6.04 14.82 -6.53
N THR A 66 7.09 14.03 -6.77
CA THR A 66 7.74 13.94 -8.09
C THR A 66 6.93 13.05 -9.04
N ALA A 67 6.55 13.54 -10.21
CA ALA A 67 5.96 12.69 -11.26
C ALA A 67 6.88 11.52 -11.65
N GLY A 68 6.26 10.38 -11.93
CA GLY A 68 6.96 9.17 -12.38
C GLY A 68 6.38 7.90 -11.78
N ILE A 69 7.15 6.81 -11.86
CA ILE A 69 6.74 5.51 -11.31
C ILE A 69 7.18 5.43 -9.86
N TRP A 70 6.21 5.45 -8.96
CA TRP A 70 6.42 5.22 -7.53
C TRP A 70 6.29 3.74 -7.23
N THR A 71 6.95 3.31 -6.14
CA THR A 71 6.86 1.94 -5.63
C THR A 71 6.37 1.95 -4.19
N ALA A 72 5.39 1.13 -3.86
CA ALA A 72 5.01 0.82 -2.50
C ALA A 72 5.38 -0.63 -2.20
N ASP A 73 6.29 -0.83 -1.25
CA ASP A 73 6.60 -2.15 -0.69
C ASP A 73 5.75 -2.36 0.56
N ILE A 74 4.96 -3.43 0.55
CA ILE A 74 4.06 -3.76 1.64
C ILE A 74 4.49 -5.06 2.28
N THR A 75 4.63 -5.06 3.60
CA THR A 75 4.78 -6.24 4.42
C THR A 75 3.55 -6.40 5.30
N VAL A 76 2.87 -7.53 5.18
CA VAL A 76 1.67 -7.87 5.94
C VAL A 76 1.99 -9.08 6.79
N GLN A 77 1.69 -9.02 8.08
CA GLN A 77 1.82 -10.12 9.01
C GLN A 77 0.43 -10.60 9.41
N PRO A 78 -0.16 -11.58 8.72
CA PRO A 78 -1.49 -12.09 9.08
C PRO A 78 -1.48 -12.95 10.37
N SER A 79 -0.35 -13.53 10.75
CA SER A 79 -0.16 -14.24 12.02
C SER A 79 1.26 -14.07 12.55
N ALA A 80 1.52 -14.43 13.80
CA ALA A 80 2.85 -14.29 14.43
C ALA A 80 3.99 -14.91 13.58
N ASP A 81 3.70 -15.99 12.86
CA ASP A 81 4.71 -16.80 12.15
C ASP A 81 4.68 -16.64 10.62
N THR A 82 3.76 -15.84 10.06
CA THR A 82 3.60 -15.70 8.62
C THR A 82 3.69 -14.26 8.17
N TYR A 83 4.40 -14.03 7.05
CA TYR A 83 4.53 -12.73 6.42
C TYR A 83 4.22 -12.84 4.93
N GLN A 84 3.57 -11.82 4.40
CA GLN A 84 3.36 -11.62 2.97
C GLN A 84 4.05 -10.32 2.58
N LYS A 85 4.77 -10.35 1.46
CA LYS A 85 5.44 -9.18 0.90
C LYS A 85 4.97 -8.97 -0.52
N GLU A 86 4.61 -7.75 -0.84
CA GLU A 86 4.14 -7.35 -2.16
C GLU A 86 4.71 -5.99 -2.51
N SER A 87 4.98 -5.78 -3.81
CA SER A 87 5.46 -4.50 -4.33
C SER A 87 4.51 -4.00 -5.41
N LEU A 88 3.89 -2.86 -5.16
CA LEU A 88 3.00 -2.19 -6.11
C LEU A 88 3.75 -1.04 -6.80
N LYS A 89 3.68 -1.00 -8.13
CA LYS A 89 4.15 0.15 -8.91
C LYS A 89 2.96 0.92 -9.46
N PHE A 90 2.98 2.23 -9.31
CA PHE A 90 1.92 3.10 -9.81
C PHE A 90 2.52 4.40 -10.35
N TYR A 91 1.84 4.98 -11.34
CA TYR A 91 2.30 6.21 -11.99
C TYR A 91 1.65 7.43 -11.34
N VAL A 92 2.47 8.40 -10.99
CA VAL A 92 2.10 9.68 -10.41
C VAL A 92 2.34 10.79 -11.43
N SER A 93 1.37 11.69 -11.62
CA SER A 93 1.49 12.88 -12.47
C SER A 93 1.53 14.17 -11.64
N ASN A 94 2.18 15.19 -12.20
CA ASN A 94 2.19 16.55 -11.66
C ASN A 94 0.91 17.34 -12.05
N GLU A 95 0.04 16.74 -12.88
CA GLU A 95 -1.13 17.39 -13.50
C GLU A 95 -2.41 16.58 -13.33
#